data_AF-A0A1C8D909-F1
#
_entry.id   AF-A0A1C8D909-F1
#
_cell.length_a   1.000
_cell.length_b   1.000
_cell.length_c   1.000
_cell.angle_alpha   90.00
_cell.angle_beta   90.00
_cell.angle_gamma   90.00
#
_symmetry.space_group_name_H-M   'P 1'
#
loop_
_entity.id
_entity.type
_entity.pdbx_description
1 polymer ?
#
loop_
_entity_poly.entity_id
_entity_poly.type
_entity_poly.pdbx_seq_one_letter_code
_entity_poly.pdbx_strand_id
1 'polypeptide(L)'
;PPENKNLIEEHKELIKEVLQAYPEKSRKKREKHLNVHEEGKSDCGVKSNIKSVPGVMTARGCAYAGSKGVVWGPIKDMVHISHGPVGCGYWSWSGRRNYYV
;
A
#
# COMPACT_ATOMS: atom_id res chain seq x y z
N PRO A 1 -11.05 -20.25 22.23
CA PRO A 1 -11.15 -20.74 20.84
C PRO A 1 -9.94 -21.63 20.52
N PRO A 2 -10.12 -22.79 19.88
CA PRO A 2 -9.17 -23.89 19.92
C PRO A 2 -7.85 -23.53 19.22
N GLU A 3 -6.75 -23.88 19.89
CA GLU A 3 -5.32 -23.84 19.52
C GLU A 3 -4.91 -23.12 18.21
N ASN A 4 -4.73 -21.80 18.33
CA ASN A 4 -4.26 -20.85 17.31
C ASN A 4 -2.82 -21.10 16.79
N LYS A 5 -2.14 -22.18 17.19
CA LYS A 5 -0.74 -22.45 16.82
C LYS A 5 -0.60 -22.97 15.38
N ASN A 6 -1.54 -23.77 14.90
CA ASN A 6 -1.48 -24.28 13.52
C ASN A 6 -1.66 -23.16 12.49
N LEU A 7 -2.54 -22.20 12.75
CA LEU A 7 -2.80 -21.08 11.84
C LEU A 7 -1.58 -20.17 11.62
N ILE A 8 -0.77 -19.93 12.66
CA ILE A 8 0.43 -19.09 12.54
C ILE A 8 1.46 -19.75 11.63
N GLU A 9 1.68 -21.06 11.79
CA GLU A 9 2.63 -21.81 10.97
C GLU A 9 2.12 -21.99 9.53
N GLU A 10 0.83 -22.30 9.35
CA GLU A 10 0.18 -22.33 8.03
C GLU A 10 0.33 -20.99 7.28
N HIS A 11 0.12 -19.85 7.96
CA HIS A 11 0.32 -18.54 7.35
C HIS A 11 1.78 -18.25 6.99
N LYS A 12 2.75 -18.73 7.80
CA LYS A 12 4.18 -18.60 7.48
C LYS A 12 4.56 -19.45 6.26
N GLU A 13 3.97 -20.64 6.11
CA GLU A 13 4.15 -21.48 4.94
C GLU A 13 3.54 -20.84 3.68
N LEU A 14 2.33 -20.29 3.78
CA LEU A 14 1.68 -19.55 2.70
C LEU A 14 2.54 -18.37 2.22
N ILE A 15 3.13 -17.59 3.16
CA ILE A 15 4.03 -16.49 2.80
C ILE A 15 5.24 -17.02 2.01
N LYS A 16 5.82 -18.15 2.42
CA LYS A 16 6.97 -18.76 1.72
C LYS A 16 6.57 -19.23 0.31
N GLU A 17 5.42 -19.87 0.16
CA GLU A 17 4.90 -20.34 -1.13
C GLU A 17 4.73 -19.16 -2.10
N VAL A 18 4.03 -18.10 -1.68
CA VAL A 18 3.83 -16.90 -2.51
C VAL A 18 5.16 -16.23 -2.89
N LEU A 19 6.15 -16.26 -1.99
CA LEU A 19 7.47 -15.68 -2.24
C LEU A 19 8.31 -16.46 -3.27
N GLN A 20 8.00 -17.73 -3.55
CA GLN A 20 8.72 -18.53 -4.56
C GLN A 20 8.51 -18.02 -5.99
N ALA A 21 7.39 -17.36 -6.27
CA ALA A 21 7.11 -16.78 -7.59
C ALA A 21 8.01 -15.58 -7.95
N TYR A 22 8.69 -14.98 -6.96
CA TYR A 22 9.52 -13.79 -7.20
C TYR A 22 10.98 -14.13 -7.54
N PRO A 23 11.63 -13.34 -8.41
CA PRO A 23 13.08 -13.38 -8.58
C PRO A 23 13.82 -13.08 -7.27
N GLU A 24 15.02 -13.62 -7.10
CA GLU A 24 15.77 -13.59 -5.82
C GLU A 24 15.88 -12.19 -5.20
N LYS A 25 16.20 -11.17 -6.01
CA LYS A 25 16.32 -9.77 -5.56
C LYS A 25 14.99 -9.20 -5.05
N SER A 26 13.89 -9.51 -5.73
CA SER A 26 12.54 -9.06 -5.37
C SER A 26 12.03 -9.82 -4.15
N ARG A 27 12.30 -11.13 -4.08
CA ARG A 27 11.97 -12.00 -2.95
C ARG A 27 12.56 -11.50 -1.64
N LYS A 28 13.88 -11.26 -1.59
CA LYS A 28 14.58 -10.72 -0.40
C LYS A 28 14.04 -9.36 0.08
N LYS A 29 13.47 -8.57 -0.83
CA LYS A 29 12.82 -7.28 -0.48
C LYS A 29 11.39 -7.50 0.02
N ARG A 30 10.60 -8.34 -0.64
CA ARG A 30 9.20 -8.60 -0.31
C ARG A 30 9.02 -9.36 1.00
N GLU A 31 9.94 -10.29 1.30
CA GLU A 31 9.97 -11.04 2.57
C GLU A 31 9.95 -10.12 3.79
N LYS A 32 10.64 -8.97 3.74
CA LYS A 32 10.67 -8.00 4.85
C LYS A 32 9.34 -7.26 5.08
N HIS A 33 8.36 -7.39 4.18
CA HIS A 33 7.06 -6.70 4.27
C HIS A 33 5.90 -7.64 4.60
N LEU A 34 6.16 -8.94 4.72
CA LEU A 34 5.15 -9.95 5.00
C LEU A 34 5.55 -10.63 6.30
N ASN A 35 4.65 -10.62 7.28
CA ASN A 35 4.82 -11.38 8.50
C ASN A 35 3.45 -11.73 9.09
N VAL A 36 3.42 -12.68 10.00
CA VAL A 36 2.22 -13.10 10.70
C VAL A 36 2.13 -12.35 12.03
N HIS A 37 0.94 -11.85 12.36
CA HIS A 37 0.70 -11.25 13.66
C HIS A 37 0.72 -12.33 14.74
N GLU A 38 1.48 -12.12 15.80
CA GLU A 38 1.56 -13.00 16.96
C GLU A 38 1.07 -12.23 18.19
N GLU A 39 0.08 -12.78 18.91
CA GLU A 39 -0.49 -12.15 20.09
C GLU A 39 0.60 -11.84 21.14
N GLY A 40 0.58 -10.62 21.70
CA GLY A 40 1.55 -10.17 22.70
C GLY A 40 2.79 -9.48 22.15
N LYS A 41 3.01 -9.45 20.82
CA LYS A 41 4.02 -8.58 20.21
C LYS A 41 3.41 -7.25 19.79
N SER A 42 4.03 -6.15 20.21
CA SER A 42 3.59 -4.79 19.88
C SER A 42 3.85 -4.40 18.41
N ASP A 43 4.75 -5.12 17.73
CA ASP A 43 5.09 -4.91 16.33
C ASP A 43 5.11 -6.25 15.60
N CYS A 44 4.55 -6.27 14.39
CA CYS A 44 4.58 -7.42 13.49
C CYS A 44 5.95 -7.59 12.81
N GLY A 45 6.94 -6.73 13.08
CA GLY A 45 8.31 -6.86 12.56
C GLY A 45 8.43 -6.64 11.04
N VAL A 46 7.45 -5.94 10.46
CA VAL A 46 7.40 -5.65 9.02
C VAL A 46 8.06 -4.32 8.72
N LYS A 47 8.89 -4.27 7.67
CA LYS A 47 9.42 -3.01 7.15
C LYS A 47 8.35 -2.33 6.29
N SER A 48 8.10 -1.07 6.58
CA SER A 48 7.16 -0.22 5.84
C SER A 48 7.88 1.03 5.29
N ASN A 49 7.17 1.86 4.52
CA ASN A 49 7.69 3.11 3.96
C ASN A 49 9.00 3.00 3.14
N ILE A 50 9.20 1.90 2.42
CA ILE A 50 10.30 1.78 1.45
C ILE A 50 9.80 1.74 0.01
N LYS A 51 10.69 2.00 -0.95
CA LYS A 51 10.39 2.05 -2.38
C LYS A 51 9.77 0.73 -2.87
N SER A 52 8.72 0.83 -3.69
CA SER A 52 8.10 -0.34 -4.33
C SER A 52 9.08 -1.07 -5.24
N VAL A 53 8.91 -2.38 -5.34
CA VAL A 53 9.68 -3.18 -6.31
C VAL A 53 9.12 -2.92 -7.72
N PRO A 54 9.95 -2.70 -8.75
CA PRO A 54 9.47 -2.52 -10.12
C PRO A 54 8.73 -3.75 -10.64
N GLY A 55 7.66 -3.54 -11.41
CA GLY A 55 6.94 -4.63 -12.10
C GLY A 55 6.03 -5.51 -11.23
N VAL A 56 5.86 -5.22 -9.93
CA VAL A 56 5.03 -6.03 -9.03
C VAL A 56 3.58 -5.55 -8.89
N MET A 57 3.11 -4.68 -9.79
CA MET A 57 1.74 -4.15 -9.81
C MET A 57 1.31 -3.58 -8.44
N THR A 58 2.08 -2.62 -7.91
CA THR A 58 1.80 -2.01 -6.60
C THR A 58 0.51 -1.20 -6.63
N ALA A 59 -0.31 -1.30 -5.58
CA ALA A 59 -1.52 -0.50 -5.40
C ALA A 59 -1.25 0.96 -4.95
N ARG A 60 0.01 1.38 -4.86
CA ARG A 60 0.37 2.75 -4.43
C ARG A 60 0.09 3.77 -5.52
N GLY A 61 -0.35 4.95 -5.11
CA GLY A 61 -0.37 6.15 -5.94
C GLY A 61 0.96 6.93 -5.88
N CYS A 62 0.90 8.23 -6.16
CA CYS A 62 2.02 9.15 -6.12
C CYS A 62 1.81 10.30 -5.12
N ALA A 63 2.85 11.09 -4.85
CA ALA A 63 2.78 12.22 -3.93
C ALA A 63 1.75 13.28 -4.37
N TYR A 64 1.55 13.50 -5.68
CA TYR A 64 0.50 14.40 -6.19
C TYR A 64 -0.90 13.92 -5.80
N ALA A 65 -1.18 12.61 -5.88
CA ALA A 65 -2.46 12.05 -5.45
C ALA A 65 -2.68 12.29 -3.95
N GLY A 66 -1.65 12.12 -3.13
CA GLY A 66 -1.71 12.40 -1.69
C GLY A 66 -1.89 13.88 -1.35
N SER A 67 -1.23 14.79 -2.06
CA SER A 67 -1.36 16.23 -1.82
C SER A 67 -2.68 16.77 -2.41
N LYS A 68 -2.80 16.80 -3.75
CA LYS A 68 -3.94 17.40 -4.45
C LYS A 68 -5.20 16.57 -4.29
N GLY A 69 -5.12 15.26 -4.54
CA GLY A 69 -6.30 14.39 -4.55
C GLY A 69 -6.90 14.16 -3.16
N VAL A 70 -6.06 14.12 -2.12
CA VAL A 70 -6.47 13.78 -0.75
C VAL A 70 -6.58 14.99 0.17
N VAL A 71 -5.53 15.80 0.29
CA VAL A 71 -5.50 16.86 1.33
C VAL A 71 -6.06 18.19 0.83
N TRP A 72 -5.60 18.68 -0.32
CA TRP A 72 -5.96 20.01 -0.83
C TRP A 72 -7.30 20.03 -1.56
N GLY A 73 -7.57 19.02 -2.40
CA GLY A 73 -8.75 18.96 -3.25
C GLY A 73 -10.12 19.10 -2.55
N PRO A 74 -10.30 18.68 -1.28
CA PRO A 74 -11.53 18.91 -0.51
C PRO A 74 -11.78 20.36 -0.02
N ILE A 75 -10.85 21.29 -0.20
CA ILE A 75 -11.08 22.70 0.16
C ILE A 75 -11.94 23.34 -0.94
N LYS A 76 -13.23 23.53 -0.65
CA LYS A 76 -14.30 23.87 -1.62
C LYS A 76 -14.25 25.28 -2.20
N ASP A 77 -13.66 26.21 -1.47
CA ASP A 77 -13.60 27.65 -1.76
C ASP A 77 -12.24 28.09 -2.30
N MET A 78 -11.40 27.12 -2.68
CA MET A 78 -10.11 27.35 -3.32
C MET A 78 -10.04 26.69 -4.70
N VAL A 79 -9.41 27.37 -5.64
CA VAL A 79 -9.08 26.78 -6.94
C VAL A 79 -7.72 26.09 -6.87
N HIS A 80 -7.72 24.76 -7.00
CA HIS A 80 -6.49 23.95 -6.98
C HIS A 80 -5.99 23.69 -8.40
N ILE A 81 -4.95 24.40 -8.84
CA ILE A 81 -4.37 24.25 -10.18
C ILE A 81 -3.43 23.04 -10.22
N SER A 82 -3.73 22.09 -11.11
CA SER A 82 -2.83 20.97 -11.40
C SER A 82 -1.79 21.40 -12.42
N HIS A 83 -0.66 21.92 -11.96
CA HIS A 83 0.39 22.43 -12.85
C HIS A 83 1.21 21.30 -13.47
N GLY A 84 1.03 21.09 -14.77
CA GLY A 84 1.72 20.06 -15.55
C GLY A 84 0.88 19.57 -16.73
N PRO A 85 1.23 18.42 -17.32
CA PRO A 85 0.44 17.82 -18.40
C PRO A 85 -0.98 17.43 -17.95
N VAL A 86 -1.90 17.28 -18.91
CA VAL A 86 -3.33 17.06 -18.68
C VAL A 86 -3.68 15.82 -17.84
N GLY A 87 -2.85 14.76 -17.90
CA GLY A 87 -3.16 13.45 -17.32
C GLY A 87 -3.45 13.47 -15.82
N CYS A 88 -2.60 14.11 -15.02
CA CYS A 88 -2.77 14.13 -13.56
C CYS A 88 -4.08 14.80 -13.13
N GLY A 89 -4.45 15.89 -13.80
CA GLY A 89 -5.69 16.62 -13.54
C GLY A 89 -6.93 15.80 -13.91
N TYR A 90 -6.91 15.19 -15.11
CA TYR A 90 -8.05 14.43 -15.63
C TYR A 90 -8.37 13.19 -14.77
N TRP A 91 -7.38 12.35 -14.49
CA TRP A 91 -7.58 11.11 -13.70
C TRP A 91 -7.90 11.37 -12.22
N SER A 92 -7.61 12.56 -11.71
CA SER A 92 -7.94 12.96 -10.34
C SER A 92 -9.18 13.84 -10.22
N TRP A 93 -9.95 13.98 -11.30
CA TRP A 93 -11.16 14.81 -11.32
C TRP A 93 -12.36 14.04 -10.77
N SER A 94 -12.85 14.47 -9.60
CA SER A 94 -14.07 13.93 -8.97
C SER A 94 -14.07 12.41 -8.69
N GLY A 95 -12.96 11.71 -8.88
CA GLY A 95 -12.83 10.29 -8.57
C GLY A 95 -12.81 9.98 -7.07
N ARG A 96 -12.36 10.95 -6.24
CA ARG A 96 -12.43 10.85 -4.78
C ARG A 96 -13.66 11.58 -4.27
N ARG A 97 -14.51 10.82 -3.57
CA ARG A 97 -15.82 11.20 -3.04
C ARG A 97 -15.74 12.12 -1.79
N ASN A 98 -15.15 13.30 -1.93
CA ASN A 98 -14.87 14.19 -0.79
C ASN A 98 -16.00 15.17 -0.45
N TYR A 99 -16.93 15.37 -1.38
CA TYR A 99 -18.05 16.29 -1.25
C TYR A 99 -19.35 15.50 -1.21
N TYR A 100 -19.50 14.67 -0.18
CA TYR A 100 -20.78 14.05 0.15
C TYR A 100 -21.32 14.74 1.40
N VAL A 101 -22.27 15.65 1.15
CA VAL A 101 -23.39 15.93 2.05
C VAL A 101 -24.57 15.20 1.46
#